data_AF-A0A654LY96-F1
#
_entry.id   AF-A0A654LY96-F1
#
_cell.length_a   1.000
_cell.length_b   1.000
_cell.length_c   1.000
_cell.angle_alpha   90.00
_cell.angle_beta   90.00
_cell.angle_gamma   90.00
#
_symmetry.space_group_name_H-M   'P 1'
#
loop_
_entity.id
_entity.type
_entity.pdbx_description
1 polymer ?
#
loop_
_entity_poly.entity_id
_entity_poly.type
_entity_poly.pdbx_seq_one_letter_code
_entity_poly.pdbx_strand_id
1 'polypeptide(L)' 'MLNKDQFFSFLKINNSMEFSKEEIINRFAESKNEEQSIDSLLSELEVESTYMNSNLTASCKAGTVYYKWKSS' A
#
# COMPACT_ATOMS: atom_id res chain seq x y z
N MET A 1 0.33 -14.39 2.65
CA MET A 1 1.02 -13.43 1.76
C MET A 1 0.03 -12.52 1.03
N LEU A 2 0.07 -11.23 1.37
CA LEU A 2 -0.72 -10.18 0.72
C LEU A 2 -0.37 -10.07 -0.78
N ASN A 3 -1.38 -9.99 -1.64
CA ASN A 3 -1.21 -9.67 -3.05
C ASN A 3 -1.87 -8.32 -3.41
N LYS A 4 -1.64 -7.86 -4.65
CA LYS A 4 -2.12 -6.58 -5.16
C LYS A 4 -3.64 -6.40 -5.06
N ASP A 5 -4.42 -7.43 -5.42
CA ASP A 5 -5.88 -7.36 -5.39
C ASP A 5 -6.44 -7.28 -3.96
N GLN A 6 -5.84 -8.03 -3.04
CA GLN A 6 -6.16 -7.96 -1.61
C GLN A 6 -5.84 -6.58 -1.03
N PHE A 7 -4.68 -6.02 -1.38
CA PHE A 7 -4.27 -4.69 -0.96
C PHE A 7 -5.22 -3.60 -1.49
N PHE A 8 -5.57 -3.65 -2.78
CA PHE A 8 -6.53 -2.70 -3.37
C PHE A 8 -7.93 -2.85 -2.79
N SER A 9 -8.39 -4.08 -2.56
CA SER A 9 -9.67 -4.33 -1.90
C SER A 9 -9.69 -3.75 -0.49
N PHE A 10 -8.61 -3.93 0.27
CA PHE A 10 -8.43 -3.35 1.59
C PHE A 10 -8.52 -1.81 1.56
N LEU A 11 -7.77 -1.16 0.67
CA LEU A 11 -7.81 0.30 0.55
C LEU A 11 -9.16 0.83 0.06
N LYS A 12 -9.84 0.09 -0.82
CA LYS A 12 -11.16 0.46 -1.35
C LYS A 12 -12.24 0.38 -0.26
N ILE A 13 -12.17 -0.62 0.61
CA ILE A 13 -13.05 -0.73 1.79
C ILE A 13 -12.80 0.42 2.77
N ASN A 14 -11.55 0.90 2.86
CA ASN A 14 -11.11 1.97 3.74
C ASN A 14 -10.80 3.28 2.98
N ASN A 15 -11.58 3.63 1.95
CA ASN A 15 -11.25 4.70 1.00
C ASN A 15 -11.17 6.12 1.59
N SER A 16 -11.69 6.33 2.80
CA SER A 16 -11.58 7.59 3.53
C SER A 16 -10.25 7.73 4.28
N MET A 17 -9.51 6.64 4.46
CA MET A 17 -8.28 6.57 5.24
C MET A 17 -7.04 6.48 4.34
N GLU A 18 -5.90 6.76 4.94
CA GLU A 18 -4.58 6.45 4.39
C GLU A 18 -3.84 5.58 5.40
N PHE A 19 -2.96 4.72 4.91
CA PHE A 19 -2.20 3.80 5.74
C PHE A 19 -0.72 3.94 5.41
N SER A 20 0.10 4.10 6.43
CA SER A 20 1.55 4.08 6.28
C SER A 20 2.03 2.71 5.83
N LYS A 21 3.19 2.67 5.16
CA LYS A 21 3.89 1.44 4.79
C LYS A 21 4.03 0.47 5.97
N GLU A 22 4.41 1.00 7.14
CA GLU A 22 4.55 0.22 8.37
C GLU A 22 3.22 -0.35 8.88
N GLU A 23 2.13 0.42 8.84
CA GLU A 23 0.80 -0.08 9.23
C GLU A 23 0.33 -1.24 8.35
N ILE A 24 0.67 -1.20 7.07
CA ILE A 24 0.32 -2.29 6.14
C ILE A 24 1.17 -3.52 6.43
N ILE A 25 2.49 -3.36 6.57
CA ILE A 25 3.39 -4.47 6.93
C ILE A 25 2.94 -5.11 8.24
N ASN A 26 2.74 -4.33 9.30
CA ASN A 26 2.31 -4.81 10.61
C ASN A 26 0.93 -5.49 10.59
N ARG A 27 0.07 -5.14 9.62
CA ARG A 27 -1.27 -5.73 9.49
C ARG A 27 -1.25 -7.06 8.76
N PHE A 28 -0.40 -7.23 7.76
CA PHE A 28 -0.47 -8.34 6.81
C PHE A 28 0.70 -9.32 6.87
N ALA A 29 1.81 -8.96 7.51
CA ALA A 29 2.92 -9.86 7.70
C ALA A 29 2.75 -10.70 8.97
N GLU A 30 2.80 -12.02 8.84
CA GLU A 30 2.86 -12.94 10.00
C GLU A 30 4.31 -13.41 10.26
N SER A 31 5.25 -13.05 9.38
CA SER A 31 6.65 -13.42 9.47
C SER A 31 7.57 -12.40 8.78
N LYS A 32 8.86 -12.40 9.13
CA LYS A 32 9.88 -11.54 8.50
C LYS A 32 9.99 -11.71 6.98
N ASN A 33 9.76 -12.92 6.47
CA ASN A 33 9.78 -13.17 5.02
C ASN A 33 8.58 -12.50 4.32
N GLU A 34 7.43 -12.45 4.99
CA GLU A 34 6.26 -11.75 4.48
C GLU A 34 6.42 -10.24 4.60
N GLU A 35 7.06 -9.72 5.64
CA GLU A 35 7.42 -8.30 5.74
C GLU A 35 8.20 -7.85 4.51
N GLN A 36 9.25 -8.59 4.13
CA GLN A 36 10.06 -8.28 2.95
C GLN A 36 9.28 -8.38 1.63
N SER A 37 8.40 -9.37 1.52
CA SER A 37 7.56 -9.57 0.34
C SER A 37 6.54 -8.43 0.18
N ILE A 38 5.92 -8.02 1.29
CA ILE A 38 4.98 -6.89 1.34
C ILE A 38 5.70 -5.58 1.05
N ASP A 39 6.88 -5.37 1.63
CA ASP A 39 7.72 -4.19 1.39
C ASP A 39 8.04 -4.02 -0.10
N SER A 40 8.42 -5.13 -0.75
CA SER A 40 8.72 -5.17 -2.19
C SER A 40 7.49 -4.84 -3.02
N LEU A 41 6.34 -5.47 -2.73
CA LEU A 41 5.06 -5.19 -3.40
C LEU A 41 4.67 -3.72 -3.28
N LEU A 42 4.75 -3.15 -2.07
CA LEU A 42 4.38 -1.76 -1.82
C LEU A 42 5.30 -0.77 -2.56
N SER A 43 6.58 -1.10 -2.69
CA SER A 43 7.56 -0.31 -3.45
C SER A 43 7.29 -0.37 -4.96
N GLU A 44 6.94 -1.54 -5.50
CA GLU A 44 6.51 -1.68 -6.90
C GLU A 44 5.26 -0.85 -7.19
N LEU A 45 4.27 -0.90 -6.30
CA LEU A 45 3.01 -0.17 -6.46
C LEU A 45 3.17 1.34 -6.34
N GLU A 46 4.10 1.82 -5.52
CA GLU A 46 4.46 3.24 -5.46
C GLU A 46 4.95 3.74 -6.82
N VAL A 47 5.89 3.00 -7.43
CA VAL A 47 6.41 3.29 -8.77
C VAL A 47 5.28 3.22 -9.80
N GLU A 48 4.51 2.13 -9.84
CA GLU A 48 3.41 1.98 -10.79
C GLU A 48 2.38 3.11 -10.68
N SER A 49 2.03 3.53 -9.46
CA SER A 49 1.04 4.58 -9.23
C SER A 49 1.48 5.96 -9.72
N THR A 50 2.79 6.16 -9.88
CA THR A 50 3.38 7.39 -10.42
C THR A 50 3.24 7.47 -11.93
N TYR A 51 3.36 6.34 -12.64
CA TYR A 51 3.35 6.29 -14.10
C TYR A 51 1.99 5.93 -14.70
N MET A 52 1.19 5.15 -13.98
CA MET A 52 -0.15 4.75 -14.40
C MET A 52 -1.17 5.67 -13.75
N ASN A 53 -2.23 6.06 -14.47
CA ASN A 53 -3.40 6.72 -13.89
C ASN A 53 -4.18 5.71 -13.03
N SER A 54 -3.58 5.32 -11.90
CA SER A 54 -4.11 4.35 -10.97
C SER A 54 -5.01 5.03 -9.96
N ASN A 55 -5.98 4.28 -9.43
CA ASN A 55 -6.78 4.70 -8.28
C ASN A 55 -5.99 4.60 -6.96
N LEU A 56 -4.69 4.29 -6.99
CA LEU A 56 -3.82 4.33 -5.83
C LEU A 56 -3.13 5.70 -5.78
N THR A 57 -3.06 6.27 -4.58
CA THR A 57 -2.19 7.40 -4.27
C THR A 57 -1.14 6.93 -3.29
N ALA A 58 0.13 7.08 -3.65
CA ALA A 58 1.26 7.00 -2.74
C ALA A 58 1.74 8.43 -2.43
N SER A 59 1.95 8.76 -1.16
CA SER A 59 2.45 10.08 -0.75
C SER A 59 3.46 9.95 0.39
N CYS A 60 4.54 10.73 0.32
CA CYS A 60 5.55 10.77 1.38
C CYS A 60 5.25 11.93 2.34
N LYS A 61 5.13 11.63 3.64
CA LYS A 61 4.94 12.62 4.71
C LYS A 61 5.93 12.33 5.83
N ALA A 62 6.76 13.31 6.17
CA ALA A 62 7.79 13.20 7.21
C ALA A 62 8.71 11.97 7.07
N GLY A 63 9.01 11.53 5.85
CA GLY A 63 9.86 10.37 5.57
C GLY A 63 9.12 9.02 5.54
N THR A 64 7.81 9.00 5.77
CA THR A 64 6.98 7.80 5.72
C THR A 64 6.08 7.83 4.49
N VAL A 65 6.03 6.72 3.75
CA VAL A 65 5.12 6.55 2.61
C VAL A 65 3.75 6.11 3.09
N TYR A 66 2.71 6.76 2.58
CA TYR A 66 1.31 6.49 2.86
C TYR A 66 0.57 6.11 1.58
N TYR A 67 -0.30 5.13 1.69
CA TYR A 67 -1.12 4.61 0.60
C TYR A 67 -2.61 4.91 0.85
N LYS A 68 -3.29 5.42 -0.18
CA LYS A 68 -4.72 5.74 -0.15
C LYS A 68 -5.41 5.38 -1.46
N TRP A 69 -6.65 4.92 -1.37
CA TRP A 69 -7.51 4.79 -2.55
C TRP A 69 -8.07 6.15 -2.97
N LYS A 70 -7.96 6.51 -4.24
CA LYS A 70 -8.64 7.66 -4.83
C LYS A 70 -10.13 7.36 -4.87
N SER A 71 -10.89 8.05 -4.04
CA SER A 71 -12.34 8.10 -4.18
C SER A 71 -12.65 8.72 -5.55
N SER A 72 -13.33 7.96 -6.40
CA SER A 72 -13.91 8.47 -7.65
C SER A 72 -15.02 9.47 -7.36
#